data_AF-A0A517TAC0-F1
#
_entry.id   AF-A0A517TAC0-F1
#
_cell.length_a   1.000
_cell.length_b   1.000
_cell.length_c   1.000
_cell.angle_alpha   90.00
_cell.angle_beta   90.00
_cell.angle_gamma   90.00
#
_symmetry.space_group_name_H-M   'P 1'
#
loop_
_entity.id
_entity.type
_entity.pdbx_description
1 polymer ?
#
loop_
_entity_poly.entity_id
_entity_poly.type
_entity_poly.pdbx_seq_one_letter_code
_entity_poly.pdbx_strand_id
1 'polypeptide(L)'
;MIENDLLRYGLAVVVFLVAASVGRFLNRCIDRFPRTEIFKDQINAAIRPNTHDWRMWSFLKWYHHLPVIGRWLPGNPYRVQHTSAELRRTTVELLNGLLCAAVFLVDTQAPPTALTPDVATALPNTAWRMISLCIAHWVLIQALIVASVIDLETMLIPDGSTVPATIFGLVWALLCGQSMLVPLWFYDSTMLYLLGIGDADLFTQAGIVVPDWQSNWPHLHALAGAICGMIVGAGIVWLVRVIGHAALGKEAMGFGDVILMGMIGTFLGWQPVLVVFFVAPLCALVATLAFAATGFWRHIPYGHWLSIAAVIVLLAWPYVWPPAERVFLMGPLLFPFAFMLFGTLAVLLLAMRLLKKILGIRDELPYWEVNTWGSGDQLQYEASRREQPNRLIDSTVPNYGQRRWGQY
;
A
#
# COMPACT_ATOMS: atom_id res chain seq x y z
N MET A 1 7.46 -12.29 -33.81
CA MET A 1 7.79 -11.25 -32.80
C MET A 1 6.81 -10.09 -32.91
N ILE A 2 6.70 -9.42 -34.07
CA ILE A 2 5.81 -8.26 -34.29
C ILE A 2 4.31 -8.57 -34.07
N GLU A 3 3.79 -9.71 -34.55
CA GLU A 3 2.37 -10.07 -34.36
C GLU A 3 1.99 -10.32 -32.89
N ASN A 4 2.91 -10.91 -32.12
CA ASN A 4 2.69 -11.15 -30.68
C ASN A 4 2.70 -9.85 -29.88
N ASP A 5 3.54 -8.88 -30.27
CA ASP A 5 3.57 -7.58 -29.60
C ASP A 5 2.31 -6.75 -29.93
N LEU A 6 1.82 -6.79 -31.17
CA LEU A 6 0.56 -6.13 -31.52
C LEU A 6 -0.62 -6.68 -30.72
N LEU A 7 -0.71 -8.00 -30.57
CA LEU A 7 -1.74 -8.64 -29.73
C LEU A 7 -1.60 -8.22 -28.26
N ARG A 8 -0.38 -8.18 -27.71
CA ARG A 8 -0.13 -7.76 -26.32
C ARG A 8 -0.57 -6.31 -26.09
N TYR A 9 -0.21 -5.38 -26.97
CA TYR A 9 -0.65 -3.99 -26.86
C TYR A 9 -2.16 -3.85 -27.07
N GLY A 10 -2.75 -4.60 -28.01
CA GLY A 10 -4.21 -4.65 -28.22
C GLY A 10 -4.96 -5.12 -26.98
N LEU A 11 -4.49 -6.18 -26.32
CA LEU A 11 -5.03 -6.66 -25.06
C LEU A 11 -4.85 -5.63 -23.93
N ALA A 12 -3.72 -4.92 -23.87
CA ALA A 12 -3.52 -3.87 -22.89
C ALA A 12 -4.54 -2.72 -23.02
N VAL A 13 -4.99 -2.40 -24.24
CA VAL A 13 -6.09 -1.44 -24.45
C VAL A 13 -7.41 -1.99 -23.90
N VAL A 14 -7.70 -3.27 -24.11
CA VAL A 14 -8.90 -3.91 -23.53
C VAL A 14 -8.84 -3.87 -22.00
N VAL A 15 -7.68 -4.21 -21.42
CA VAL A 15 -7.43 -4.13 -19.98
C VAL A 15 -7.65 -2.71 -19.48
N PHE A 16 -7.11 -1.70 -20.17
CA PHE A 16 -7.31 -0.29 -19.82
C PHE A 16 -8.80 0.06 -19.76
N LEU A 17 -9.59 -0.32 -20.76
CA LEU A 17 -11.02 0.01 -20.82
C LEU A 17 -11.83 -0.67 -19.71
N VAL A 18 -11.53 -1.95 -19.44
CA VAL A 18 -12.17 -2.71 -18.36
C VAL A 18 -11.79 -2.12 -17.00
N ALA A 19 -10.50 -1.89 -16.76
CA ALA A 19 -10.02 -1.32 -15.51
C ALA A 19 -10.52 0.12 -15.30
N ALA A 20 -10.55 0.96 -16.33
CA ALA A 20 -11.13 2.31 -16.22
C ALA A 20 -12.63 2.25 -15.85
N SER A 21 -13.36 1.26 -16.34
CA SER A 21 -14.75 1.01 -15.97
C SER A 21 -14.89 0.60 -14.50
N VAL A 22 -14.00 -0.30 -14.01
CA VAL A 22 -13.91 -0.64 -12.58
C VAL A 22 -13.53 0.58 -11.73
N GLY A 23 -12.80 1.55 -12.28
CA GLY A 23 -12.50 2.82 -11.62
C GLY A 23 -13.74 3.59 -11.13
N ARG A 24 -14.91 3.40 -11.77
CA ARG A 24 -16.18 3.97 -11.28
C ARG A 24 -16.62 3.33 -9.97
N PHE A 25 -16.39 2.04 -9.80
CA PHE A 25 -16.61 1.36 -8.53
C PHE A 25 -15.61 1.85 -7.47
N LEU A 26 -14.33 2.05 -7.82
CA LEU A 26 -13.35 2.60 -6.88
C LEU A 26 -13.74 4.00 -6.38
N ASN A 27 -14.22 4.87 -7.28
CA ASN A 27 -14.75 6.18 -6.90
C ASN A 27 -15.91 6.09 -5.92
N ARG A 28 -16.78 5.08 -6.06
CA ARG A 28 -17.85 4.82 -5.10
C ARG A 28 -17.29 4.41 -3.74
N CYS A 29 -16.26 3.57 -3.70
CA CYS A 29 -15.58 3.20 -2.46
C CYS A 29 -14.93 4.42 -1.80
N ILE A 30 -14.18 5.22 -2.55
CA ILE A 30 -13.52 6.45 -2.08
C ILE A 30 -14.52 7.43 -1.47
N ASP A 31 -15.66 7.64 -2.13
CA ASP A 31 -16.67 8.59 -1.67
C ASP A 31 -17.40 8.14 -0.40
N ARG A 32 -17.43 6.82 -0.11
CA ARG A 32 -18.31 6.21 0.90
C ARG A 32 -17.59 5.63 2.11
N PHE A 33 -16.41 5.02 1.95
CA PHE A 33 -15.67 4.42 3.07
C PHE A 33 -15.38 5.41 4.21
N PRO A 34 -14.96 6.65 3.95
CA PRO A 34 -14.67 7.61 5.03
C PRO A 34 -15.91 8.05 5.84
N ARG A 35 -17.12 7.68 5.40
CA ARG A 35 -18.38 8.07 6.06
C ARG A 35 -18.82 7.09 7.15
N THR A 36 -18.21 5.92 7.21
CA THR A 36 -18.60 4.85 8.13
C THR A 36 -17.35 4.25 8.75
N GLU A 37 -17.32 4.16 10.07
CA GLU A 37 -16.18 3.60 10.81
C GLU A 37 -16.18 2.07 10.84
N ILE A 38 -17.37 1.47 10.78
CA ILE A 38 -17.53 0.02 10.93
C ILE A 38 -17.28 -0.67 9.59
N PHE A 39 -16.37 -1.65 9.57
CA PHE A 39 -16.04 -2.46 8.39
C PHE A 39 -17.28 -2.98 7.64
N LYS A 40 -18.25 -3.56 8.36
CA LYS A 40 -19.50 -4.09 7.75
C LYS A 40 -20.27 -3.00 7.01
N ASP A 41 -20.32 -1.80 7.57
CA ASP A 41 -21.02 -0.67 6.98
C ASP A 41 -20.27 -0.10 5.79
N GLN A 42 -18.94 -0.12 5.79
CA GLN A 42 -18.13 0.22 4.61
C GLN A 42 -18.43 -0.73 3.43
N ILE A 43 -18.45 -2.05 3.67
CA ILE A 43 -18.78 -3.04 2.63
C ILE A 43 -20.21 -2.88 2.13
N ASN A 44 -21.18 -2.72 3.04
CA ASN A 44 -22.57 -2.47 2.68
C ASN A 44 -22.72 -1.19 1.88
N ALA A 45 -21.99 -0.14 2.25
CA ALA A 45 -21.97 1.14 1.56
C ALA A 45 -21.31 1.03 0.19
N ALA A 46 -20.34 0.15 -0.06
CA ALA A 46 -19.80 -0.04 -1.42
C ALA A 46 -20.81 -0.73 -2.36
N ILE A 47 -21.57 -1.70 -1.82
CA ILE A 47 -22.46 -2.56 -2.62
C ILE A 47 -23.82 -1.89 -2.85
N ARG A 48 -24.44 -1.32 -1.81
CA ARG A 48 -25.81 -0.79 -1.90
C ARG A 48 -25.81 0.65 -2.41
N PRO A 49 -26.53 0.98 -3.50
CA PRO A 49 -26.68 2.36 -3.94
C PRO A 49 -27.54 3.15 -2.94
N ASN A 50 -27.16 4.40 -2.65
CA ASN A 50 -28.03 5.28 -1.88
C ASN A 50 -29.21 5.76 -2.74
N THR A 51 -30.32 6.10 -2.10
CA THR A 51 -31.53 6.64 -2.77
C THR A 51 -31.23 7.89 -3.62
N HIS A 52 -30.26 8.70 -3.19
CA HIS A 52 -29.77 9.85 -3.94
C HIS A 52 -29.07 9.44 -5.24
N ASP A 53 -28.25 8.38 -5.20
CA ASP A 53 -27.57 7.85 -6.40
C ASP A 53 -28.57 7.26 -7.39
N TRP A 54 -29.62 6.57 -6.91
CA TRP A 54 -30.68 6.05 -7.78
C TRP A 54 -31.39 7.16 -8.56
N ARG A 55 -31.76 8.25 -7.88
CA ARG A 55 -32.33 9.43 -8.54
C ARG A 55 -31.34 10.05 -9.53
N MET A 56 -30.07 10.15 -9.16
CA MET A 56 -29.02 10.67 -10.04
C MET A 56 -28.90 9.85 -11.33
N TRP A 57 -28.83 8.51 -11.23
CA TRP A 57 -28.70 7.62 -12.40
C TRP A 57 -29.87 7.73 -13.37
N SER A 58 -31.07 8.05 -12.89
CA SER A 58 -32.25 8.24 -13.75
C SER A 58 -32.20 9.50 -14.64
N PHE A 59 -31.37 10.50 -14.31
CA PHE A 59 -31.22 11.73 -15.09
C PHE A 59 -30.03 11.72 -16.07
N LEU A 60 -29.07 10.81 -15.88
CA LEU A 60 -27.89 10.70 -16.72
C LEU A 60 -28.18 9.86 -17.97
N LYS A 61 -27.65 10.28 -19.11
CA LYS A 61 -27.76 9.50 -20.36
C LYS A 61 -26.71 8.40 -20.38
N TRP A 62 -26.93 7.36 -21.20
CA TRP A 62 -26.04 6.20 -21.28
C TRP A 62 -24.56 6.57 -21.48
N TYR A 63 -24.27 7.56 -22.32
CA TYR A 63 -22.90 8.01 -22.64
C TYR A 63 -22.23 8.79 -21.50
N HIS A 64 -23.00 9.33 -20.53
CA HIS A 64 -22.42 9.90 -19.31
C HIS A 64 -21.84 8.82 -18.38
N HIS A 65 -22.15 7.55 -18.63
CA HIS A 65 -21.56 6.41 -17.92
C HIS A 65 -20.25 5.90 -18.53
N LEU A 66 -19.77 6.48 -19.65
CA LEU A 66 -18.46 6.12 -20.19
C LEU A 66 -17.34 6.52 -19.20
N PRO A 67 -16.39 5.62 -18.87
CA PRO A 67 -15.29 5.94 -17.96
C PRO A 67 -14.42 7.06 -18.53
N VAL A 68 -13.85 7.87 -17.65
CA VAL A 68 -12.99 9.04 -17.94
C VAL A 68 -13.73 10.19 -18.64
N ILE A 69 -14.33 9.95 -19.81
CA ILE A 69 -14.87 10.96 -20.71
C ILE A 69 -16.32 11.31 -20.38
N GLY A 70 -17.13 10.35 -19.92
CA GLY A 70 -18.58 10.51 -19.77
C GLY A 70 -18.98 11.68 -18.86
N ARG A 71 -18.17 11.98 -17.84
CA ARG A 71 -18.35 13.07 -16.88
C ARG A 71 -18.22 14.45 -17.52
N TRP A 72 -17.42 14.58 -18.58
CA TRP A 72 -17.09 15.83 -19.24
C TRP A 72 -18.00 16.16 -20.41
N LEU A 73 -18.83 15.21 -20.85
CA LEU A 73 -19.74 15.40 -21.98
C LEU A 73 -20.83 16.46 -21.68
N PRO A 74 -21.27 17.23 -22.69
CA PRO A 74 -22.31 18.24 -22.53
C PRO A 74 -23.60 17.69 -21.93
N GLY A 75 -24.29 18.52 -21.15
CA GLY A 75 -25.56 18.18 -20.52
C GLY A 75 -25.44 17.36 -19.24
N ASN A 76 -24.24 17.19 -18.67
CA ASN A 76 -24.07 16.67 -17.31
C ASN A 76 -24.30 17.81 -16.29
N PRO A 77 -25.40 17.78 -15.51
CA PRO A 77 -25.76 18.87 -14.59
C PRO A 77 -24.77 19.06 -13.42
N TYR A 78 -23.98 18.03 -13.07
CA TYR A 78 -23.06 18.07 -11.92
C TYR A 78 -21.67 18.64 -12.23
N ARG A 79 -21.25 18.65 -13.51
CA ARG A 79 -19.92 19.11 -13.91
C ARG A 79 -19.65 20.56 -13.46
N VAL A 80 -20.64 21.43 -13.64
CA VAL A 80 -20.52 22.88 -13.39
C VAL A 80 -20.52 23.19 -11.88
N GLN A 81 -21.19 22.35 -11.07
CA GLN A 81 -21.31 22.57 -9.63
C GLN A 81 -20.14 21.98 -8.84
N HIS A 82 -19.48 20.92 -9.33
CA HIS A 82 -18.47 20.18 -8.57
C HIS A 82 -17.24 19.79 -9.42
N THR A 83 -16.64 20.76 -10.12
CA THR A 83 -15.54 20.49 -11.06
C THR A 83 -14.30 19.84 -10.41
N SER A 84 -13.93 20.21 -9.19
CA SER A 84 -12.78 19.61 -8.48
C SER A 84 -13.02 18.14 -8.10
N ALA A 85 -14.24 17.80 -7.67
CA ALA A 85 -14.62 16.44 -7.35
C ALA A 85 -14.69 15.56 -8.61
N GLU A 86 -15.22 16.10 -9.72
CA GLU A 86 -15.23 15.38 -11.00
C GLU A 86 -13.81 15.16 -11.55
N LEU A 87 -12.89 16.13 -11.38
CA LEU A 87 -11.50 15.96 -11.75
C LEU A 87 -10.85 14.81 -10.97
N ARG A 88 -10.99 14.77 -9.64
CA ARG A 88 -10.50 13.65 -8.83
C ARG A 88 -11.04 12.31 -9.35
N ARG A 89 -12.35 12.23 -9.59
CA ARG A 89 -13.00 10.99 -10.03
C ARG A 89 -12.49 10.53 -11.41
N THR A 90 -12.33 11.45 -12.35
CA THR A 90 -11.72 11.16 -13.65
C THR A 90 -10.26 10.71 -13.50
N THR A 91 -9.49 11.33 -12.61
CA THR A 91 -8.10 10.92 -12.32
C THR A 91 -8.04 9.49 -11.78
N VAL A 92 -8.94 9.11 -10.86
CA VAL A 92 -9.02 7.72 -10.34
C VAL A 92 -9.35 6.73 -11.45
N GLU A 93 -10.34 7.03 -12.30
CA GLU A 93 -10.72 6.16 -13.42
C GLU A 93 -9.57 5.98 -14.42
N LEU A 94 -8.91 7.09 -14.79
CA LEU A 94 -7.78 7.07 -15.71
C LEU A 94 -6.57 6.35 -15.11
N LEU A 95 -6.21 6.67 -13.86
CA LEU A 95 -5.07 6.09 -13.16
C LEU A 95 -5.25 4.57 -12.99
N ASN A 96 -6.44 4.09 -12.61
CA ASN A 96 -6.70 2.65 -12.51
C ASN A 96 -6.58 1.95 -13.87
N GLY A 97 -7.12 2.56 -14.93
CA GLY A 97 -6.96 2.06 -16.29
C GLY A 97 -5.50 1.93 -16.71
N LEU A 98 -4.73 3.02 -16.53
CA LEU A 98 -3.32 3.08 -16.93
C LEU A 98 -2.46 2.12 -16.13
N LEU A 99 -2.61 2.07 -14.80
CA LEU A 99 -1.79 1.22 -13.94
C LEU A 99 -2.05 -0.26 -14.19
N CYS A 100 -3.31 -0.70 -14.31
CA CYS A 100 -3.63 -2.10 -14.62
C CYS A 100 -3.11 -2.51 -16.01
N ALA A 101 -3.20 -1.63 -17.02
CA ALA A 101 -2.66 -1.90 -18.35
C ALA A 101 -1.12 -1.96 -18.34
N ALA A 102 -0.46 -1.06 -17.61
CA ALA A 102 0.99 -1.06 -17.47
C ALA A 102 1.49 -2.33 -16.76
N VAL A 103 0.83 -2.72 -15.66
CA VAL A 103 1.16 -3.96 -14.94
C VAL A 103 0.90 -5.19 -15.81
N PHE A 104 -0.17 -5.21 -16.60
CA PHE A 104 -0.39 -6.30 -17.56
C PHE A 104 0.76 -6.45 -18.56
N LEU A 105 1.31 -5.33 -19.07
CA LEU A 105 2.45 -5.38 -19.99
C LEU A 105 3.71 -5.93 -19.30
N VAL A 106 3.92 -5.56 -18.03
CA VAL A 106 5.05 -6.04 -17.21
C VAL A 106 4.87 -7.52 -16.85
N ASP A 107 3.70 -7.95 -16.39
CA ASP A 107 3.45 -9.35 -15.97
C ASP A 107 3.47 -10.34 -17.15
N THR A 108 3.11 -9.88 -18.35
CA THR A 108 3.13 -10.71 -19.57
C THR A 108 4.47 -10.71 -20.29
N GLN A 109 5.44 -9.92 -19.83
CA GLN A 109 6.77 -9.95 -20.41
C GLN A 109 7.56 -11.17 -19.91
N ALA A 110 8.59 -11.58 -20.65
CA ALA A 110 9.48 -12.63 -20.18
C ALA A 110 10.18 -12.17 -18.88
N PRO A 111 10.12 -12.95 -17.79
CA PRO A 111 10.79 -12.57 -16.56
C PRO A 111 12.31 -12.49 -16.78
N PRO A 112 13.01 -11.66 -16.01
CA PRO A 112 14.47 -11.61 -16.07
C PRO A 112 15.05 -13.01 -15.81
N THR A 113 16.13 -13.33 -16.51
CA THR A 113 16.84 -14.61 -16.32
C THR A 113 17.30 -14.71 -14.87
N ALA A 114 16.75 -15.68 -14.13
CA ALA A 114 17.12 -15.94 -12.75
C ALA A 114 18.60 -16.32 -12.66
N LEU A 115 19.28 -15.87 -11.60
CA LEU A 115 20.68 -16.17 -11.37
C LEU A 115 20.90 -17.65 -10.99
N THR A 116 19.87 -18.31 -10.45
CA THR A 116 19.90 -19.72 -10.08
C THR A 116 18.86 -20.53 -10.88
N PRO A 117 19.25 -21.65 -11.52
CA PRO A 117 18.32 -22.49 -12.30
C PRO A 117 17.14 -23.01 -11.47
N ASP A 118 17.36 -23.28 -10.18
CA ASP A 118 16.36 -23.84 -9.27
C ASP A 118 15.23 -22.86 -8.93
N VAL A 119 15.43 -21.56 -9.12
CA VAL A 119 14.35 -20.56 -8.98
C VAL A 119 13.35 -20.67 -10.13
N ALA A 120 13.82 -21.02 -11.33
CA ALA A 120 12.97 -21.16 -12.50
C ALA A 120 12.06 -22.41 -12.44
N THR A 121 12.44 -23.43 -11.67
CA THR A 121 11.63 -24.65 -11.48
C THR A 121 10.47 -24.43 -10.50
N ALA A 122 10.67 -23.63 -9.45
CA ALA A 122 9.63 -23.29 -8.48
C ALA A 122 8.51 -22.40 -9.06
N LEU A 123 8.86 -21.53 -10.02
CA LEU A 123 7.91 -20.59 -10.64
C LEU A 123 7.92 -20.73 -12.17
N PRO A 124 7.25 -21.75 -12.74
CA PRO A 124 7.27 -22.00 -14.17
C PRO A 124 6.58 -20.87 -14.95
N ASN A 125 7.16 -20.48 -16.09
CA ASN A 125 6.64 -19.44 -16.99
C ASN A 125 5.47 -19.97 -17.84
N THR A 126 4.35 -20.25 -17.19
CA THR A 126 3.11 -20.73 -17.83
C THR A 126 2.13 -19.58 -18.08
N ALA A 127 1.24 -19.76 -19.06
CA ALA A 127 0.14 -18.80 -19.30
C ALA A 127 -0.75 -18.63 -18.06
N TRP A 128 -0.98 -19.71 -17.30
CA TRP A 128 -1.74 -19.66 -16.06
C TRP A 128 -1.09 -18.75 -15.02
N ARG A 129 0.23 -18.87 -14.81
CA ARG A 129 0.97 -18.00 -13.90
C ARG A 129 0.79 -16.53 -14.28
N MET A 130 0.97 -16.18 -15.56
CA MET A 130 0.81 -14.80 -16.05
C MET A 130 -0.60 -14.26 -15.77
N ILE A 131 -1.65 -15.04 -16.07
CA ILE A 131 -3.03 -14.66 -15.79
C ILE A 131 -3.26 -14.48 -14.28
N SER A 132 -2.75 -15.40 -13.47
CA SER A 132 -2.92 -15.37 -12.01
C SER A 132 -2.23 -14.17 -11.37
N LEU A 133 -1.04 -13.78 -11.86
CA LEU A 133 -0.31 -12.60 -11.45
C LEU A 133 -1.05 -11.31 -11.84
N CYS A 134 -1.49 -11.21 -13.11
CA CYS A 134 -2.23 -10.05 -13.59
C CYS A 134 -3.47 -9.78 -12.72
N ILE A 135 -4.25 -10.81 -12.42
CA ILE A 135 -5.46 -10.67 -11.60
C ILE A 135 -5.10 -10.25 -10.17
N ALA A 136 -4.10 -10.89 -9.56
CA ALA A 136 -3.64 -10.57 -8.21
C ALA A 136 -3.19 -9.10 -8.13
N HIS A 137 -2.35 -8.66 -9.07
CA HIS A 137 -1.83 -7.30 -9.09
C HIS A 137 -2.89 -6.25 -9.43
N TRP A 138 -3.88 -6.55 -10.28
CA TRP A 138 -4.99 -5.62 -10.52
C TRP A 138 -5.81 -5.37 -9.26
N VAL A 139 -6.09 -6.40 -8.47
CA VAL A 139 -6.79 -6.25 -7.18
C VAL A 139 -5.93 -5.44 -6.21
N LEU A 140 -4.62 -5.72 -6.14
CA LEU A 140 -3.69 -4.93 -5.33
C LEU A 140 -3.70 -3.44 -5.72
N ILE A 141 -3.55 -3.13 -7.02
CA ILE A 141 -3.57 -1.74 -7.53
C ILE A 141 -4.87 -1.04 -7.14
N GLN A 142 -6.01 -1.70 -7.32
CA GLN A 142 -7.32 -1.14 -6.98
C GLN A 142 -7.42 -0.83 -5.48
N ALA A 143 -6.96 -1.74 -4.62
CA ALA A 143 -6.94 -1.54 -3.18
C ALA A 143 -5.99 -0.39 -2.77
N LEU A 144 -4.81 -0.31 -3.40
CA LEU A 144 -3.84 0.75 -3.18
C LEU A 144 -4.35 2.12 -3.64
N ILE A 145 -5.02 2.23 -4.79
CA ILE A 145 -5.62 3.49 -5.25
C ILE A 145 -6.68 3.97 -4.25
N VAL A 146 -7.59 3.09 -3.82
CA VAL A 146 -8.64 3.44 -2.85
C VAL A 146 -8.03 3.86 -1.53
N ALA A 147 -7.08 3.10 -0.98
CA ALA A 147 -6.40 3.42 0.27
C ALA A 147 -5.62 4.74 0.17
N SER A 148 -4.86 4.94 -0.91
CA SER A 148 -4.01 6.11 -1.13
C SER A 148 -4.79 7.41 -1.31
N VAL A 149 -5.90 7.38 -2.06
CA VAL A 149 -6.74 8.58 -2.25
C VAL A 149 -7.47 8.95 -0.95
N ILE A 150 -7.99 7.96 -0.22
CA ILE A 150 -8.61 8.20 1.09
C ILE A 150 -7.57 8.72 2.08
N ASP A 151 -6.36 8.13 2.11
CA ASP A 151 -5.27 8.55 2.98
C ASP A 151 -4.91 10.03 2.71
N LEU A 152 -4.76 10.45 1.45
CA LEU A 152 -4.51 11.85 1.09
C LEU A 152 -5.60 12.83 1.54
N GLU A 153 -6.85 12.39 1.66
CA GLU A 153 -7.98 13.24 2.05
C GLU A 153 -8.23 13.27 3.55
N THR A 154 -8.07 12.13 4.23
CA THR A 154 -8.48 11.96 5.63
C THR A 154 -7.39 11.46 6.56
N MET A 155 -6.20 11.11 6.04
CA MET A 155 -5.08 10.50 6.80
C MET A 155 -5.48 9.19 7.51
N LEU A 156 -6.46 8.48 6.96
CA LEU A 156 -6.97 7.21 7.49
C LEU A 156 -6.87 6.15 6.41
N ILE A 157 -6.52 4.93 6.82
CA ILE A 157 -6.48 3.78 5.92
C ILE A 157 -7.77 2.97 6.11
N PRO A 158 -8.61 2.83 5.07
CA PRO A 158 -9.92 2.21 5.19
C PRO A 158 -9.83 0.67 5.25
N ASP A 159 -10.34 0.09 6.33
CA ASP A 159 -10.45 -1.37 6.48
C ASP A 159 -11.27 -2.03 5.35
N GLY A 160 -12.25 -1.31 4.81
CA GLY A 160 -13.09 -1.75 3.68
C GLY A 160 -12.34 -1.96 2.37
N SER A 161 -11.12 -1.42 2.23
CA SER A 161 -10.22 -1.72 1.11
C SER A 161 -9.18 -2.77 1.49
N THR A 162 -8.54 -2.61 2.66
CA THR A 162 -7.36 -3.40 3.03
C THR A 162 -7.69 -4.81 3.49
N VAL A 163 -8.78 -5.00 4.25
CA VAL A 163 -9.18 -6.33 4.76
C VAL A 163 -9.65 -7.24 3.61
N PRO A 164 -10.55 -6.82 2.71
CA PRO A 164 -10.97 -7.66 1.59
C PRO A 164 -9.82 -7.99 0.65
N ALA A 165 -8.91 -7.05 0.40
CA ALA A 165 -7.73 -7.30 -0.40
C ALA A 165 -6.78 -8.30 0.26
N THR A 166 -6.52 -8.19 1.57
CA THR A 166 -5.71 -9.17 2.32
C THR A 166 -6.31 -10.57 2.21
N ILE A 167 -7.62 -10.70 2.46
CA ILE A 167 -8.34 -11.99 2.36
C ILE A 167 -8.25 -12.53 0.93
N PHE A 168 -8.50 -11.67 -0.07
CA PHE A 168 -8.39 -12.05 -1.48
C PHE A 168 -6.98 -12.56 -1.80
N GLY A 169 -5.92 -11.85 -1.40
CA GLY A 169 -4.53 -12.27 -1.66
C GLY A 169 -4.21 -13.65 -1.09
N LEU A 170 -4.61 -13.93 0.16
CA LEU A 170 -4.42 -15.24 0.79
C LEU A 170 -5.19 -16.37 0.09
N VAL A 171 -6.48 -16.13 -0.20
CA VAL A 171 -7.34 -17.12 -0.87
C VAL A 171 -6.88 -17.34 -2.31
N TRP A 172 -6.55 -16.28 -3.03
CA TRP A 172 -6.08 -16.36 -4.42
C TRP A 172 -4.75 -17.11 -4.52
N ALA A 173 -3.82 -16.85 -3.59
CA ALA A 173 -2.56 -17.59 -3.52
C ALA A 173 -2.79 -19.09 -3.34
N LEU A 174 -3.67 -19.48 -2.41
CA LEU A 174 -4.02 -20.89 -2.20
C LEU A 174 -4.68 -21.51 -3.44
N LEU A 175 -5.63 -20.82 -4.08
CA LEU A 175 -6.38 -21.36 -5.20
C LEU A 175 -5.56 -21.45 -6.49
N CYS A 176 -4.71 -20.47 -6.77
CA CYS A 176 -3.96 -20.39 -8.03
C CYS A 176 -2.58 -21.04 -7.98
N GLY A 177 -1.93 -21.06 -6.80
CA GLY A 177 -0.62 -21.67 -6.57
C GLY A 177 0.58 -21.02 -7.28
N GLN A 178 0.35 -20.01 -8.11
CA GLN A 178 1.38 -19.39 -8.96
C GLN A 178 1.28 -17.86 -8.96
N SER A 179 0.65 -17.27 -7.96
CA SER A 179 0.43 -15.81 -7.88
C SER A 179 1.56 -15.05 -7.17
N MET A 180 2.71 -15.68 -6.89
CA MET A 180 3.85 -15.05 -6.23
C MET A 180 4.87 -14.54 -7.26
N LEU A 181 5.48 -13.38 -6.99
CA LEU A 181 6.55 -12.82 -7.81
C LEU A 181 7.84 -13.64 -7.73
N VAL A 182 8.13 -14.17 -6.54
CA VAL A 182 9.40 -14.81 -6.16
C VAL A 182 9.11 -16.07 -5.35
N PRO A 183 9.96 -17.13 -5.41
CA PRO A 183 9.80 -18.29 -4.55
C PRO A 183 9.89 -17.91 -3.07
N LEU A 184 9.33 -18.75 -2.20
CA LEU A 184 9.27 -18.44 -0.77
C LEU A 184 10.68 -18.41 -0.19
N TRP A 185 11.55 -19.31 -0.64
CA TRP A 185 12.92 -19.37 -0.18
C TRP A 185 13.84 -19.89 -1.26
N PHE A 186 14.99 -19.23 -1.41
CA PHE A 186 16.11 -19.64 -2.24
C PHE A 186 17.38 -18.99 -1.69
N TYR A 187 18.53 -19.66 -1.72
CA TYR A 187 19.83 -19.03 -1.43
C TYR A 187 20.98 -19.76 -2.11
N ASP A 188 22.14 -19.10 -2.22
CA ASP A 188 23.37 -19.68 -2.75
C ASP A 188 24.35 -19.99 -1.60
N SER A 189 24.69 -21.27 -1.43
CA SER A 189 25.58 -21.75 -0.38
C SER A 189 27.04 -21.34 -0.57
N THR A 190 27.42 -20.90 -1.78
CA THR A 190 28.77 -20.43 -2.11
C THR A 190 29.22 -19.30 -1.20
N MET A 191 28.32 -18.38 -0.82
CA MET A 191 28.66 -17.26 0.06
C MET A 191 29.01 -17.70 1.48
N LEU A 192 28.31 -18.72 2.02
CA LEU A 192 28.62 -19.29 3.33
C LEU A 192 29.93 -20.07 3.29
N TYR A 193 30.20 -20.76 2.18
CA TYR A 193 31.49 -21.42 1.95
C TYR A 193 32.65 -20.42 1.93
N LEU A 194 32.51 -19.28 1.24
CA LEU A 194 33.52 -18.22 1.19
C LEU A 194 33.80 -17.59 2.57
N LEU A 195 32.80 -17.55 3.46
CA LEU A 195 32.95 -17.06 4.83
C LEU A 195 33.55 -18.09 5.80
N GLY A 196 33.92 -19.29 5.32
CA GLY A 196 34.45 -20.37 6.15
C GLY A 196 33.39 -21.07 7.01
N ILE A 197 32.10 -20.85 6.71
CA ILE A 197 30.96 -21.41 7.45
C ILE A 197 30.30 -22.56 6.66
N GLY A 198 30.69 -22.78 5.39
CA GLY A 198 30.04 -23.74 4.49
C GLY A 198 29.94 -25.17 5.01
N ASP A 199 30.97 -25.68 5.69
CA ASP A 199 30.95 -27.05 6.26
C ASP A 199 30.01 -27.17 7.47
N ALA A 200 29.59 -26.04 8.08
CA ALA A 200 28.64 -25.96 9.19
C ALA A 200 27.27 -25.41 8.73
N ASP A 201 27.04 -25.28 7.42
CA ASP A 201 25.79 -24.75 6.90
C ASP A 201 24.65 -25.76 7.07
N LEU A 202 23.93 -25.61 8.18
CA LEU A 202 22.76 -26.41 8.53
C LEU A 202 21.67 -26.35 7.46
N PHE A 203 21.57 -25.27 6.68
CA PHE A 203 20.56 -25.14 5.64
C PHE A 203 20.94 -25.97 4.40
N THR A 204 22.22 -26.02 4.04
CA THR A 204 22.70 -26.84 2.91
C THR A 204 22.63 -28.31 3.30
N GLN A 205 23.07 -28.64 4.52
CA GLN A 205 23.00 -30.00 5.06
C GLN A 205 21.56 -30.52 5.19
N ALA A 206 20.60 -29.63 5.48
CA ALA A 206 19.18 -29.97 5.54
C ALA A 206 18.46 -29.91 4.16
N GLY A 207 19.16 -29.62 3.06
CA GLY A 207 18.56 -29.55 1.72
C GLY A 207 17.58 -28.38 1.51
N ILE A 208 17.71 -27.30 2.28
CA ILE A 208 16.80 -26.14 2.28
C ILE A 208 17.33 -25.04 1.33
N VAL A 209 18.01 -25.40 0.24
CA VAL A 209 18.58 -24.43 -0.73
C VAL A 209 17.48 -23.82 -1.56
N VAL A 210 16.76 -24.64 -2.34
CA VAL A 210 15.40 -24.36 -2.83
C VAL A 210 14.56 -25.57 -2.47
N PRO A 211 13.75 -25.50 -1.40
CA PRO A 211 12.97 -26.66 -0.98
C PRO A 211 12.08 -27.24 -2.10
N ASP A 212 12.29 -28.51 -2.47
CA ASP A 212 11.57 -29.21 -3.56
C ASP A 212 10.04 -29.22 -3.40
N TRP A 213 9.56 -29.07 -2.16
CA TRP A 213 8.13 -28.97 -1.89
C TRP A 213 7.50 -27.74 -2.56
N GLN A 214 8.28 -26.70 -2.86
CA GLN A 214 7.78 -25.50 -3.55
C GLN A 214 7.27 -25.84 -4.96
N SER A 215 8.00 -26.66 -5.71
CA SER A 215 7.57 -27.14 -7.03
C SER A 215 6.53 -28.25 -6.93
N ASN A 216 6.61 -29.12 -5.93
CA ASN A 216 5.68 -30.25 -5.78
C ASN A 216 4.28 -29.82 -5.27
N TRP A 217 4.22 -28.76 -4.46
CA TRP A 217 3.00 -28.27 -3.84
C TRP A 217 2.82 -26.75 -4.07
N PRO A 218 2.60 -26.32 -5.33
CA PRO A 218 2.58 -24.90 -5.70
C PRO A 218 1.50 -24.10 -4.95
N HIS A 219 0.34 -24.70 -4.68
CA HIS A 219 -0.75 -24.10 -3.91
C HIS A 219 -0.35 -23.77 -2.46
N LEU A 220 0.33 -24.70 -1.79
CA LEU A 220 0.82 -24.50 -0.43
C LEU A 220 2.00 -23.52 -0.42
N HIS A 221 2.85 -23.59 -1.44
CA HIS A 221 3.96 -22.65 -1.62
C HIS A 221 3.46 -21.21 -1.75
N ALA A 222 2.49 -20.96 -2.63
CA ALA A 222 1.92 -19.63 -2.79
C ALA A 222 1.22 -19.14 -1.51
N LEU A 223 0.45 -20.01 -0.82
CA LEU A 223 -0.18 -19.64 0.45
C LEU A 223 0.88 -19.29 1.52
N ALA A 224 1.91 -20.11 1.67
CA ALA A 224 3.02 -19.84 2.58
C ALA A 224 3.74 -18.54 2.21
N GLY A 225 3.97 -18.30 0.92
CA GLY A 225 4.50 -17.04 0.38
C GLY A 225 3.67 -15.83 0.80
N ALA A 226 2.36 -15.90 0.63
CA ALA A 226 1.43 -14.83 1.00
C ALA A 226 1.37 -14.59 2.53
N ILE A 227 1.34 -15.66 3.33
CA ILE A 227 1.36 -15.55 4.80
C ILE A 227 2.68 -14.96 5.29
N CYS A 228 3.82 -15.47 4.80
CA CYS A 228 5.13 -14.92 5.12
C CYS A 228 5.25 -13.46 4.68
N GLY A 229 4.75 -13.12 3.49
CA GLY A 229 4.70 -11.74 3.02
C GLY A 229 3.90 -10.83 3.94
N MET A 230 2.72 -11.28 4.38
CA MET A 230 1.90 -10.54 5.35
C MET A 230 2.61 -10.33 6.68
N ILE A 231 3.21 -11.40 7.23
CA ILE A 231 3.92 -11.35 8.52
C ILE A 231 5.14 -10.44 8.44
N VAL A 232 5.96 -10.58 7.39
CA VAL A 232 7.18 -9.79 7.21
C VAL A 232 6.84 -8.33 6.91
N GLY A 233 5.86 -8.08 6.03
CA GLY A 233 5.40 -6.73 5.69
C GLY A 233 4.82 -5.98 6.88
N ALA A 234 3.90 -6.59 7.63
CA ALA A 234 3.39 -6.00 8.86
C ALA A 234 4.49 -5.91 9.93
N GLY A 235 5.29 -6.95 10.08
CA GLY A 235 6.32 -7.09 11.10
C GLY A 235 7.42 -6.02 10.99
N ILE A 236 7.88 -5.69 9.79
CA ILE A 236 8.93 -4.67 9.62
C ILE A 236 8.45 -3.28 10.04
N VAL A 237 7.25 -2.91 9.63
CA VAL A 237 6.64 -1.61 9.99
C VAL A 237 6.35 -1.57 11.49
N TRP A 238 5.83 -2.67 12.04
CA TRP A 238 5.58 -2.77 13.48
C TRP A 238 6.86 -2.68 14.30
N LEU A 239 7.95 -3.32 13.86
CA LEU A 239 9.25 -3.24 14.53
C LEU A 239 9.81 -1.82 14.52
N VAL A 240 9.72 -1.13 13.38
CA VAL A 240 10.11 0.29 13.27
C VAL A 240 9.25 1.17 14.17
N ARG A 241 7.95 0.89 14.29
CA ARG A 241 7.05 1.59 15.22
C ARG A 241 7.48 1.38 16.67
N VAL A 242 7.81 0.16 17.08
CA VAL A 242 8.27 -0.16 18.44
C VAL A 242 9.61 0.52 18.75
N ILE A 243 10.60 0.40 17.86
CA ILE A 243 11.92 1.02 18.03
C ILE A 243 11.79 2.55 18.06
N GLY A 244 10.99 3.11 17.14
CA GLY A 244 10.71 4.54 17.07
C GLY A 244 10.02 5.08 18.31
N HIS A 245 9.01 4.36 18.82
CA HIS A 245 8.33 4.72 20.06
C HIS A 245 9.27 4.68 21.26
N ALA A 246 10.09 3.62 21.39
CA ALA A 246 11.07 3.50 22.46
C ALA A 246 12.15 4.60 22.40
N ALA A 247 12.62 4.94 21.21
CA ALA A 247 13.68 5.93 21.03
C ALA A 247 13.18 7.38 21.19
N LEU A 248 12.03 7.72 20.59
CA LEU A 248 11.51 9.09 20.48
C LEU A 248 10.43 9.45 21.51
N GLY A 249 9.80 8.46 22.15
CA GLY A 249 8.71 8.68 23.13
C GLY A 249 7.40 9.18 22.51
N LYS A 250 7.26 9.12 21.18
CA LYS A 250 6.05 9.47 20.41
C LYS A 250 5.72 8.33 19.46
N GLU A 251 4.46 8.19 19.05
CA GLU A 251 4.10 7.21 18.02
C GLU A 251 4.80 7.59 16.71
N ALA A 252 5.81 6.80 16.33
CA ALA A 252 6.64 7.09 15.17
C ALA A 252 5.94 6.78 13.84
N MET A 253 4.93 5.90 13.85
CA MET A 253 4.29 5.38 12.66
C MET A 253 2.86 4.89 12.95
N GLY A 254 1.94 5.12 12.01
CA GLY A 254 0.52 4.79 12.18
C GLY A 254 0.25 3.29 12.13
N PHE A 255 -0.78 2.82 12.83
CA PHE A 255 -1.18 1.40 12.75
C PHE A 255 -1.71 1.02 11.36
N GLY A 256 -2.33 1.96 10.65
CA GLY A 256 -2.79 1.74 9.27
C GLY A 256 -1.65 1.27 8.36
N ASP A 257 -0.45 1.87 8.48
CA ASP A 257 0.70 1.52 7.64
C ASP A 257 1.15 0.06 7.83
N VAL A 258 0.99 -0.48 9.04
CA VAL A 258 1.27 -1.89 9.37
C VAL A 258 0.32 -2.81 8.61
N ILE A 259 -0.98 -2.49 8.63
CA ILE A 259 -2.02 -3.26 7.92
C ILE A 259 -1.79 -3.16 6.41
N LEU A 260 -1.50 -1.96 5.91
CA LEU A 260 -1.26 -1.73 4.48
C LEU A 260 -0.07 -2.56 3.98
N MET A 261 1.03 -2.60 4.74
CA MET A 261 2.18 -3.42 4.37
C MET A 261 1.93 -4.92 4.51
N GLY A 262 1.16 -5.34 5.51
CA GLY A 262 0.69 -6.73 5.60
C GLY A 262 -0.14 -7.12 4.38
N MET A 263 -1.05 -6.24 3.94
CA MET A 263 -1.84 -6.44 2.74
C MET A 263 -0.96 -6.50 1.49
N ILE A 264 -0.02 -5.57 1.27
CA ILE A 264 0.91 -5.60 0.12
C ILE A 264 1.68 -6.93 0.10
N GLY A 265 2.12 -7.39 1.28
CA GLY A 265 2.83 -8.65 1.45
C GLY A 265 2.06 -9.89 1.00
N THR A 266 0.73 -9.96 1.14
CA THR A 266 -0.04 -11.14 0.69
C THR A 266 -0.03 -11.33 -0.82
N PHE A 267 0.19 -10.26 -1.59
CA PHE A 267 0.23 -10.31 -3.05
C PHE A 267 1.64 -10.52 -3.57
N LEU A 268 2.62 -9.79 -3.03
CA LEU A 268 3.97 -9.76 -3.59
C LEU A 268 4.88 -10.85 -3.00
N GLY A 269 4.61 -11.29 -1.75
CA GLY A 269 5.52 -12.13 -0.96
C GLY A 269 6.47 -11.29 -0.09
N TRP A 270 7.32 -11.97 0.67
CA TRP A 270 8.13 -11.32 1.70
C TRP A 270 9.40 -10.63 1.17
N GLN A 271 10.02 -11.11 0.09
CA GLN A 271 11.18 -10.42 -0.48
C GLN A 271 10.78 -9.09 -1.14
N PRO A 272 9.75 -9.03 -2.00
CA PRO A 272 9.41 -7.77 -2.66
C PRO A 272 8.82 -6.73 -1.69
N VAL A 273 8.05 -7.15 -0.66
CA VAL A 273 7.51 -6.21 0.32
C VAL A 273 8.61 -5.51 1.13
N LEU A 274 9.74 -6.17 1.38
CA LEU A 274 10.92 -5.52 1.97
C LEU A 274 11.51 -4.47 1.03
N VAL A 275 11.57 -4.74 -0.28
CA VAL A 275 12.01 -3.74 -1.27
C VAL A 275 11.06 -2.54 -1.27
N VAL A 276 9.74 -2.77 -1.25
CA VAL A 276 8.73 -1.71 -1.12
C VAL A 276 8.97 -0.85 0.12
N PHE A 277 9.28 -1.49 1.26
CA PHE A 277 9.56 -0.79 2.51
C PHE A 277 10.75 0.17 2.39
N PHE A 278 11.83 -0.23 1.72
CA PHE A 278 13.01 0.62 1.53
C PHE A 278 12.83 1.68 0.43
N VAL A 279 12.01 1.41 -0.58
CA VAL A 279 11.72 2.38 -1.65
C VAL A 279 10.79 3.50 -1.16
N ALA A 280 9.86 3.22 -0.25
CA ALA A 280 8.88 4.21 0.23
C ALA A 280 9.51 5.48 0.86
N PRO A 281 10.47 5.40 1.80
CA PRO A 281 11.16 6.58 2.32
C PRO A 281 11.91 7.37 1.24
N LEU A 282 12.45 6.71 0.21
CA LEU A 282 13.14 7.38 -0.89
C LEU A 282 12.15 8.20 -1.74
N CYS A 283 10.98 7.62 -2.05
CA CYS A 283 9.91 8.35 -2.74
C CYS A 283 9.45 9.58 -1.93
N ALA A 284 9.24 9.41 -0.62
CA ALA A 284 8.87 10.49 0.26
C ALA A 284 9.94 11.59 0.29
N LEU A 285 11.21 11.22 0.43
CA LEU A 285 12.34 12.15 0.47
C LEU A 285 12.45 12.97 -0.82
N VAL A 286 12.40 12.32 -1.99
CA VAL A 286 12.49 13.00 -3.29
C VAL A 286 11.34 14.00 -3.46
N ALA A 287 10.13 13.61 -3.08
CA ALA A 287 8.97 14.50 -3.16
C ALA A 287 9.09 15.67 -2.18
N THR A 288 9.50 15.43 -0.93
CA THR A 288 9.72 16.51 0.05
C THR A 288 10.77 17.51 -0.41
N LEU A 289 11.86 17.04 -1.03
CA LEU A 289 12.89 17.93 -1.60
C LEU A 289 12.35 18.76 -2.77
N ALA A 290 11.54 18.17 -3.65
CA ALA A 290 10.90 18.89 -4.76
C ALA A 290 9.89 19.95 -4.26
N PHE A 291 9.13 19.63 -3.22
CA PHE A 291 8.20 20.55 -2.57
C PHE A 291 8.91 21.70 -1.85
N ALA A 292 10.02 21.40 -1.17
CA ALA A 292 10.87 22.42 -0.56
C ALA A 292 11.44 23.39 -1.61
N ALA A 293 11.87 22.90 -2.78
CA ALA A 293 12.40 23.72 -3.86
C ALA A 293 11.34 24.61 -4.53
N THR A 294 10.07 24.22 -4.51
CA THR A 294 8.96 24.97 -5.11
C THR A 294 8.20 25.85 -4.13
N GLY A 295 8.53 25.80 -2.83
CA GLY A 295 7.89 26.58 -1.77
C GLY A 295 6.52 26.05 -1.33
N PHE A 296 6.08 24.89 -1.85
CA PHE A 296 4.79 24.29 -1.50
C PHE A 296 4.95 23.25 -0.39
N TRP A 297 4.80 23.66 0.87
CA TRP A 297 4.80 22.72 1.98
C TRP A 297 3.41 22.11 2.16
N ARG A 298 3.28 20.83 1.82
CA ARG A 298 2.07 20.06 2.12
C ARG A 298 2.44 18.83 2.93
N HIS A 299 1.80 18.67 4.07
CA HIS A 299 1.90 17.44 4.84
C HIS A 299 1.16 16.33 4.07
N ILE A 300 1.90 15.31 3.65
CA ILE A 300 1.37 14.13 2.95
C ILE A 300 1.55 12.92 3.89
N PRO A 301 0.49 12.13 4.13
CA PRO A 301 0.56 10.95 4.98
C PRO A 301 1.49 9.88 4.39
N TYR A 302 2.03 9.03 5.25
CA TYR A 302 3.05 8.05 4.86
C TYR A 302 2.49 6.87 4.06
N GLY A 303 1.25 6.44 4.34
CA GLY A 303 0.56 5.35 3.63
C GLY A 303 0.47 5.56 2.11
N HIS A 304 0.32 6.82 1.68
CA HIS A 304 0.42 7.21 0.28
C HIS A 304 1.76 6.83 -0.36
N TRP A 305 2.89 7.08 0.32
CA TRP A 305 4.23 6.76 -0.18
C TRP A 305 4.47 5.25 -0.23
N LEU A 306 3.94 4.49 0.73
CA LEU A 306 3.95 3.03 0.68
C LEU A 306 3.21 2.50 -0.56
N SER A 307 2.04 3.06 -0.85
CA SER A 307 1.25 2.67 -2.01
C SER A 307 1.95 3.00 -3.32
N ILE A 308 2.56 4.19 -3.43
CA ILE A 308 3.35 4.58 -4.60
C ILE A 308 4.56 3.67 -4.76
N ALA A 309 5.30 3.38 -3.68
CA ALA A 309 6.46 2.49 -3.74
C ALA A 309 6.08 1.08 -4.18
N ALA A 310 4.95 0.54 -3.72
CA ALA A 310 4.46 -0.76 -4.16
C ALA A 310 4.19 -0.78 -5.67
N VAL A 311 3.52 0.25 -6.19
CA VAL A 311 3.27 0.39 -7.64
C VAL A 311 4.57 0.55 -8.43
N ILE A 312 5.53 1.35 -7.93
CA ILE A 312 6.83 1.54 -8.58
C ILE A 312 7.60 0.22 -8.62
N VAL A 313 7.71 -0.49 -7.50
CA VAL A 313 8.41 -1.78 -7.43
C VAL A 313 7.76 -2.80 -8.37
N LEU A 314 6.43 -2.81 -8.47
CA LEU A 314 5.73 -3.70 -9.36
C LEU A 314 5.98 -3.37 -10.84
N LEU A 315 5.89 -2.09 -11.23
CA LEU A 315 6.13 -1.67 -12.61
C LEU A 315 7.61 -1.80 -13.02
N ALA A 316 8.52 -1.53 -12.08
CA ALA A 316 9.96 -1.62 -12.30
C ALA A 316 10.52 -3.00 -11.92
N TRP A 317 9.67 -3.99 -11.63
CA TRP A 317 10.07 -5.33 -11.18
C TRP A 317 11.18 -5.97 -12.02
N PRO A 318 11.17 -5.89 -13.37
CA PRO A 318 12.23 -6.47 -14.20
C PRO A 318 13.61 -5.85 -13.98
N TYR A 319 13.66 -4.60 -13.52
CA TYR A 319 14.89 -3.85 -13.26
C TYR A 319 15.28 -3.90 -11.78
N VAL A 320 14.29 -3.98 -10.89
CA VAL A 320 14.46 -4.02 -9.43
C VAL A 320 14.89 -5.41 -8.97
N TRP A 321 14.36 -6.47 -9.58
CA TRP A 321 14.62 -7.83 -9.13
C TRP A 321 16.07 -8.30 -9.32
N PRO A 322 16.74 -8.13 -10.47
CA PRO A 322 18.11 -8.64 -10.65
C PRO A 322 19.14 -8.15 -9.61
N PRO A 323 19.17 -6.87 -9.19
CA PRO A 323 20.05 -6.46 -8.09
C PRO A 323 19.54 -6.94 -6.72
N ALA A 324 18.23 -6.99 -6.50
CA ALA A 324 17.65 -7.45 -5.24
C ALA A 324 17.88 -8.95 -5.01
N GLU A 325 17.79 -9.76 -6.06
CA GLU A 325 18.05 -11.21 -6.04
C GLU A 325 19.41 -11.51 -5.43
N ARG A 326 20.45 -10.74 -5.78
CA ARG A 326 21.81 -10.91 -5.21
C ARG A 326 21.87 -10.72 -3.71
N VAL A 327 21.05 -9.82 -3.17
CA VAL A 327 20.93 -9.62 -1.71
C VAL A 327 20.19 -10.79 -1.09
N PHE A 328 19.08 -11.22 -1.68
CA PHE A 328 18.29 -12.33 -1.16
C PHE A 328 18.98 -13.70 -1.27
N LEU A 329 19.90 -13.87 -2.24
CA LEU A 329 20.75 -15.05 -2.36
C LEU A 329 21.68 -15.27 -1.16
N MET A 330 21.90 -14.25 -0.33
CA MET A 330 22.65 -14.38 0.93
C MET A 330 21.93 -15.26 1.97
N GLY A 331 20.63 -15.55 1.77
CA GLY A 331 19.87 -16.52 2.54
C GLY A 331 19.92 -16.27 4.05
N PRO A 332 20.45 -17.22 4.86
CA PRO A 332 20.53 -17.06 6.32
C PRO A 332 21.32 -15.83 6.80
N LEU A 333 22.26 -15.30 6.00
CA LEU A 333 23.01 -14.09 6.36
C LEU A 333 22.12 -12.84 6.41
N LEU A 334 20.91 -12.88 5.86
CA LEU A 334 19.94 -11.78 5.97
C LEU A 334 19.52 -11.53 7.42
N PHE A 335 19.46 -12.56 8.28
CA PHE A 335 19.06 -12.40 9.68
C PHE A 335 20.03 -11.52 10.49
N PRO A 336 21.35 -11.80 10.55
CA PRO A 336 22.28 -10.91 11.23
C PRO A 336 22.36 -9.53 10.57
N PHE A 337 22.23 -9.44 9.24
CA PHE A 337 22.21 -8.17 8.53
C PHE A 337 21.00 -7.30 8.93
N ALA A 338 19.81 -7.92 9.02
CA ALA A 338 18.60 -7.26 9.51
C ALA A 338 18.75 -6.80 10.96
N PHE A 339 19.30 -7.63 11.84
CA PHE A 339 19.57 -7.26 13.23
C PHE A 339 20.50 -6.05 13.34
N MET A 340 21.59 -6.05 12.56
CA MET A 340 22.51 -4.90 12.48
C MET A 340 21.78 -3.65 11.97
N LEU A 341 20.95 -3.77 10.92
CA LEU A 341 20.20 -2.65 10.35
C LEU A 341 19.25 -2.02 11.38
N PHE A 342 18.44 -2.81 12.10
CA PHE A 342 17.57 -2.27 13.16
C PHE A 342 18.36 -1.72 14.34
N GLY A 343 19.49 -2.33 14.70
CA GLY A 343 20.40 -1.79 15.70
C GLY A 343 20.92 -0.40 15.31
N THR A 344 21.38 -0.24 14.06
CA THR A 344 21.82 1.07 13.55
C THR A 344 20.69 2.09 13.50
N LEU A 345 19.48 1.70 13.11
CA LEU A 345 18.30 2.56 13.16
C LEU A 345 18.03 3.07 14.59
N ALA A 346 18.05 2.18 15.58
CA ALA A 346 17.85 2.56 16.98
C ALA A 346 18.92 3.56 17.46
N VAL A 347 20.20 3.31 17.12
CA VAL A 347 21.31 4.22 17.43
C VAL A 347 21.12 5.58 16.78
N LEU A 348 20.72 5.63 15.50
CA LEU A 348 20.48 6.89 14.79
C LEU A 348 19.32 7.69 15.41
N LEU A 349 18.24 7.02 15.81
CA LEU A 349 17.10 7.68 16.47
C LEU A 349 17.47 8.21 17.86
N LEU A 350 18.26 7.46 18.63
CA LEU A 350 18.80 7.93 19.92
C LEU A 350 19.74 9.11 19.73
N ALA A 351 20.63 9.05 18.74
CA ALA A 351 21.53 10.15 18.40
C ALA A 351 20.74 11.41 17.99
N MET A 352 19.67 11.26 17.21
CA MET A 352 18.78 12.36 16.84
C MET A 352 18.11 12.98 18.08
N ARG A 353 17.62 12.16 19.02
CA ARG A 353 17.04 12.64 20.27
C ARG A 353 18.05 13.40 21.12
N LEU A 354 19.29 12.92 21.22
CA LEU A 354 20.38 13.61 21.91
C LEU A 354 20.71 14.94 21.23
N LEU A 355 20.81 14.95 19.90
CA LEU A 355 21.08 16.16 19.12
C LEU A 355 19.99 17.22 19.32
N LYS A 356 18.71 16.85 19.28
CA LYS A 356 17.59 17.75 19.57
C LYS A 356 17.70 18.37 20.96
N LYS A 357 18.05 17.56 21.96
CA LYS A 357 18.28 18.01 23.34
C LYS A 357 19.44 19.00 23.44
N ILE A 358 20.55 18.74 22.74
CA ILE A 358 21.74 19.62 22.71
C ILE A 358 21.42 20.95 22.01
N LEU A 359 20.68 20.92 20.90
CA LEU A 359 20.28 22.10 20.15
C LEU A 359 19.18 22.93 20.85
N GLY A 360 18.68 22.48 22.00
CA GLY A 360 17.62 23.16 22.74
C GLY A 360 16.29 23.20 21.98
N ILE A 361 16.13 22.41 20.92
CA ILE A 361 14.88 22.26 20.18
C ILE A 361 13.94 21.49 21.10
N ARG A 362 13.05 22.21 21.78
CA ARG A 362 12.00 21.59 22.57
C ARG A 362 11.10 20.83 21.61
N ASP A 363 10.88 19.54 21.89
CA ASP A 363 9.80 18.82 21.25
C ASP A 363 8.54 19.65 21.49
N GLU A 364 7.87 20.07 20.42
CA GLU A 364 6.55 20.68 20.52
C GLU A 364 5.71 19.84 21.47
N LEU A 365 5.05 20.53 22.40
CA LEU A 365 4.32 19.98 23.54
C LEU A 365 3.63 18.67 23.14
N PRO A 366 3.73 17.63 23.95
CA PRO A 366 3.09 16.37 23.63
C PRO A 366 1.59 16.63 23.43
N TYR A 367 1.06 16.20 22.29
CA TYR A 367 -0.38 16.30 21.97
C TYR A 367 -1.27 15.68 23.08
N TRP A 368 -0.71 14.81 23.92
CA TRP A 368 -1.37 14.18 25.06
C TRP A 368 -1.49 15.06 26.32
N GLU A 369 -0.92 16.28 26.38
CA GLU A 369 -1.24 17.23 27.46
C GLU A 369 -2.54 18.02 27.20
N VAL A 370 -3.17 17.86 26.03
CA VAL A 370 -4.59 18.21 25.82
C VAL A 370 -5.43 16.96 26.07
N ASN A 371 -5.50 16.54 27.33
CA ASN A 371 -6.45 15.55 27.82
C ASN A 371 -7.89 16.05 27.64
N THR A 372 -8.48 15.81 26.46
CA THR A 372 -9.94 15.63 26.30
C THR A 372 -10.33 15.02 24.95
N TRP A 373 -9.40 14.77 24.01
CA TRP A 373 -9.80 14.30 22.67
C TRP A 373 -8.99 13.09 22.21
N GLY A 374 -9.58 11.92 22.31
CA GLY A 374 -9.19 10.74 21.55
C GLY A 374 -9.59 10.85 20.06
N SER A 375 -9.12 9.92 19.24
CA SER A 375 -9.55 9.79 17.84
C SER A 375 -11.08 9.68 17.70
N GLY A 376 -11.75 9.04 18.66
CA GLY A 376 -13.21 8.99 18.75
C GLY A 376 -13.87 10.35 19.04
N ASP A 377 -13.24 11.20 19.84
CA ASP A 377 -13.77 12.53 20.17
C ASP A 377 -13.64 13.50 18.99
N GLN A 378 -12.56 13.37 18.20
CA GLN A 378 -12.41 14.09 16.92
C GLN A 378 -13.50 13.71 15.91
N LEU A 379 -13.81 12.42 15.81
CA LEU A 379 -14.87 11.90 14.95
C LEU A 379 -16.26 12.37 15.44
N GLN A 380 -16.51 12.39 16.74
CA GLN A 380 -17.74 12.93 17.31
C GLN A 380 -17.88 14.44 17.10
N TYR A 381 -16.79 15.21 17.20
CA TYR A 381 -16.83 16.64 16.89
C TYR A 381 -17.08 16.92 15.41
N GLU A 382 -16.40 16.21 14.51
CA GLU A 382 -16.63 16.35 13.08
C GLU A 382 -18.04 15.90 12.67
N ALA A 383 -18.56 14.82 13.28
CA ALA A 383 -19.93 14.37 13.08
C ALA A 383 -20.95 15.43 13.56
N SER A 384 -20.74 15.99 14.76
CA SER A 384 -21.59 17.04 15.34
C SER A 384 -21.59 18.31 14.48
N ARG A 385 -20.43 18.68 13.91
CA ARG A 385 -20.28 19.84 13.03
C ARG A 385 -20.97 19.65 11.67
N ARG A 386 -21.08 18.41 11.17
CA ARG A 386 -21.76 18.06 9.92
C ARG A 386 -23.29 18.01 10.06
N GLU A 387 -23.81 17.68 11.23
CA GLU A 387 -25.25 17.66 11.49
C GLU A 387 -25.86 19.05 11.72
N GLN A 388 -25.10 20.01 12.29
CA GLN A 388 -25.60 21.35 12.61
C GLN A 388 -24.60 22.46 12.24
N PRO A 389 -24.44 22.79 10.95
CA PRO A 389 -23.42 23.74 10.49
C PRO A 389 -23.62 25.20 11.00
N ASN A 390 -24.79 25.54 11.56
CA ASN A 390 -25.14 26.91 11.98
C ASN A 390 -25.48 27.08 13.48
N ARG A 391 -25.27 26.09 14.35
CA ARG A 391 -25.42 26.33 15.80
C ARG A 391 -24.13 26.91 16.37
N LEU A 392 -24.16 28.20 16.71
CA LEU A 392 -23.24 28.76 17.70
C LEU A 392 -23.47 28.02 19.02
N ILE A 393 -22.39 27.52 19.62
CA ILE A 393 -22.41 26.70 20.83
C ILE A 393 -23.00 27.51 21.99
N ASP A 394 -24.09 27.00 22.57
CA ASP A 394 -24.67 27.47 23.81
C ASP A 394 -23.69 27.14 24.96
N SER A 395 -23.30 28.16 25.73
CA SER A 395 -22.19 28.15 26.69
C SER A 395 -22.51 27.43 28.01
N THR A 396 -23.35 26.41 28.00
CA THR A 396 -23.85 25.74 29.22
C THR A 396 -23.14 24.43 29.55
N VAL A 397 -22.14 24.03 28.77
CA VAL A 397 -21.19 22.97 29.16
C VAL A 397 -20.04 23.62 29.97
N PRO A 398 -19.69 23.12 31.18
CA PRO A 398 -18.80 23.82 32.10
C PRO A 398 -17.43 24.10 31.48
N ASN A 399 -17.18 25.38 31.25
CA ASN A 399 -15.98 25.92 30.63
C ASN A 399 -14.84 25.98 31.66
N TYR A 400 -14.06 24.90 31.81
CA TYR A 400 -12.86 24.89 32.67
C TYR A 400 -11.61 25.50 32.00
N GLY A 401 -11.77 26.23 30.88
CA GLY A 401 -10.66 26.81 30.11
C GLY A 401 -10.48 28.33 30.21
N GLN A 402 -11.34 29.05 30.95
CA GLN A 402 -11.19 30.50 31.11
C GLN A 402 -11.20 30.90 32.59
N ARG A 403 -10.05 30.75 33.26
CA ARG A 403 -9.73 31.61 34.40
C ARG A 403 -8.27 32.05 34.35
N ARG A 404 -8.13 33.38 34.37
CA ARG A 404 -6.97 34.22 34.69
C ARG A 404 -5.93 34.46 33.59
N TRP A 405 -6.19 35.52 32.84
CA TRP A 405 -5.26 36.64 32.77
C TRP A 405 -6.03 37.92 33.14
N GLY A 406 -5.66 38.56 34.26
CA GLY A 406 -6.04 39.95 34.55
C GLY A 406 -6.75 40.14 35.88
N GLN A 407 -6.17 41.00 36.72
CA GLN A 407 -6.62 41.46 38.03
C GLN A 407 -7.79 42.47 37.93
N TYR A 408 -8.44 42.64 39.08
CA TYR A 408 -9.49 43.61 39.48
C TYR A 408 -10.95 43.19 39.23
#